data_AF-A0A820JKC3-F1
#
_entry.id   AF-A0A820JKC3-F1
#
_cell.length_a   1.000
_cell.length_b   1.000
_cell.length_c   1.000
_cell.angle_alpha   90.00
_cell.angle_beta   90.00
_cell.angle_gamma   90.00
#
_symmetry.space_group_name_H-M   'P 1'
#
loop_
_entity.id
_entity.type
_entity.pdbx_description
1 polymer ?
#
loop_
_entity_poly.entity_id
_entity_poly.type
_entity_poly.pdbx_seq_one_letter_code
_entity_poly.pdbx_strand_id
1 'polypeptide(L)'
;FYRTGDLVTMDNNGLLHYQGRKDHQIKLHGQRIELGEIERCLLNITSISACVVMKWNNDHLVAYIQSSHTNEHELREHCQSHLPPHMIPSFFIILEKLPLNPNGKIDRKLLPPPNFSSIHLTNNIELLPPTNDMEVSIHRIWCEIFKLNQISIDTNIFTIGGHSLLIMQLFHRYKIEFHLEINTLSISNLFQHPTIIHHAQLIQQSINIIHTLDDYPWSTLHIVLARASFAQERIYLDEQIRFSSNKTMMKNMYVIPLLYRISSMKNDISITRLHHAFQSVITKHNILRTVLYINDTNGNIIQHCLDANIILNDDHMKSYGFTVVN
;
A
#
# COMPACT_ATOMS: atom_id res chain seq x y z
N PHE A 1 -16.49 -26.36 -15.26
CA PHE A 1 -16.75 -24.95 -14.86
C PHE A 1 -15.97 -24.62 -13.59
N TYR A 2 -15.36 -23.44 -13.52
CA TYR A 2 -14.69 -22.93 -12.31
C TYR A 2 -15.68 -22.06 -11.52
N ARG A 3 -15.87 -22.33 -10.23
CA ARG A 3 -16.76 -21.54 -9.36
C ARG A 3 -15.98 -20.38 -8.77
N THR A 4 -16.24 -19.16 -9.25
CA THR A 4 -15.56 -17.94 -8.77
C THR A 4 -15.98 -17.52 -7.36
N GLY A 5 -17.23 -17.85 -6.99
CA GLY A 5 -17.86 -17.36 -5.76
C GLY A 5 -18.39 -15.93 -5.88
N ASP A 6 -18.31 -15.32 -7.05
CA ASP A 6 -18.81 -13.97 -7.30
C ASP A 6 -20.32 -14.01 -7.63
N LEU A 7 -21.07 -13.08 -7.03
CA LEU A 7 -22.48 -12.86 -7.31
C LEU A 7 -22.59 -11.85 -8.47
N VAL A 8 -23.28 -12.24 -9.53
CA VAL A 8 -23.51 -11.39 -10.70
C VAL A 8 -24.99 -11.42 -11.06
N THR A 9 -25.50 -10.29 -11.54
CA THR A 9 -26.84 -10.19 -12.15
C THR A 9 -26.68 -9.85 -13.62
N MET A 10 -27.37 -10.56 -14.49
CA MET A 10 -27.36 -10.29 -15.93
C MET A 10 -28.50 -9.33 -16.28
N ASP A 11 -28.21 -8.30 -17.07
CA ASP A 11 -29.24 -7.42 -17.61
C ASP A 11 -29.84 -7.96 -18.92
N ASN A 12 -30.84 -7.25 -19.43
CA ASN A 12 -31.55 -7.62 -20.66
C ASN A 12 -30.66 -7.54 -21.92
N ASN A 13 -29.49 -6.89 -21.84
CA ASN A 13 -28.53 -6.78 -22.93
C ASN A 13 -27.42 -7.83 -22.83
N GLY A 14 -27.48 -8.74 -21.84
CA GLY A 14 -26.49 -9.78 -21.62
C GLY A 14 -25.21 -9.32 -20.90
N LEU A 15 -25.19 -8.10 -20.35
CA LEU A 15 -24.08 -7.61 -19.54
C LEU A 15 -24.21 -8.12 -18.10
N LEU A 16 -23.09 -8.57 -17.54
CA LEU A 16 -23.01 -9.03 -16.15
C LEU A 16 -22.64 -7.86 -15.23
N HIS A 17 -23.55 -7.52 -14.32
CA HIS A 17 -23.32 -6.56 -13.25
C HIS A 17 -22.80 -7.30 -12.02
N TYR A 18 -21.58 -6.96 -11.59
CA TYR A 18 -20.98 -7.53 -10.37
C TYR A 18 -21.69 -7.00 -9.13
N GLN A 19 -22.22 -7.91 -8.31
CA GLN A 19 -22.97 -7.61 -7.09
C GLN A 19 -22.17 -7.85 -5.81
N GLY A 20 -20.96 -8.41 -5.92
CA GLY A 20 -20.12 -8.77 -4.78
C GLY A 20 -19.76 -10.25 -4.80
N ARG A 21 -19.34 -10.78 -3.65
CA ARG A 21 -19.09 -12.20 -3.45
C ARG A 21 -20.25 -12.86 -2.72
N LYS A 22 -20.48 -14.14 -3.00
CA LYS A 22 -21.47 -14.98 -2.30
C LYS A 22 -21.05 -15.20 -0.84
N ASP A 23 -19.75 -15.33 -0.62
CA ASP A 23 -19.07 -15.26 0.67
C ASP A 23 -18.80 -13.78 1.02
N HIS A 24 -19.15 -13.34 2.24
CA HIS A 24 -18.96 -11.95 2.72
C HIS A 24 -17.48 -11.54 2.92
N GLN A 25 -16.57 -12.19 2.18
CA GLN A 25 -15.15 -11.96 2.26
C GLN A 25 -14.77 -10.70 1.49
N ILE A 26 -13.94 -9.86 2.11
CA ILE A 26 -13.45 -8.63 1.51
C ILE A 26 -11.93 -8.68 1.35
N LYS A 27 -11.40 -7.84 0.45
CA LYS A 27 -9.98 -7.52 0.43
C LYS A 27 -9.74 -6.18 1.12
N LEU A 28 -8.86 -6.17 2.11
CA LEU A 28 -8.44 -4.98 2.85
C LEU A 28 -6.91 -4.98 2.96
N HIS A 29 -6.26 -3.93 2.48
CA HIS A 29 -4.79 -3.78 2.47
C HIS A 29 -4.03 -5.03 1.95
N GLY A 30 -4.56 -5.66 0.90
CA GLY A 30 -3.97 -6.87 0.29
C GLY A 30 -4.31 -8.18 1.00
N GLN A 31 -5.02 -8.15 2.12
CA GLN A 31 -5.41 -9.32 2.89
C GLN A 31 -6.87 -9.69 2.63
N ARG A 32 -7.16 -10.99 2.65
CA ARG A 32 -8.51 -11.54 2.48
C ARG A 32 -9.10 -11.78 3.85
N ILE A 33 -10.19 -11.08 4.17
CA ILE A 33 -10.79 -11.06 5.50
C ILE A 33 -12.21 -11.62 5.43
N GLU A 34 -12.56 -12.52 6.34
CA GLU A 34 -13.93 -12.94 6.57
C GLU A 34 -14.59 -12.04 7.61
N LEU A 35 -15.52 -11.17 7.20
CA LEU A 35 -16.19 -10.26 8.15
C LEU A 35 -16.96 -11.02 9.24
N GLY A 36 -17.52 -12.19 8.91
CA GLY A 36 -18.23 -13.02 9.87
C GLY A 36 -17.36 -13.63 10.96
N GLU A 37 -16.04 -13.74 10.75
CA GLU A 37 -15.10 -14.19 11.80
C GLU A 37 -14.98 -13.12 12.89
N ILE A 38 -14.87 -11.86 12.48
CA ILE A 38 -14.81 -10.71 13.38
C ILE A 38 -16.15 -10.56 14.13
N GLU A 39 -17.28 -10.68 13.42
CA GLU A 39 -18.61 -10.65 14.03
C GLU A 39 -18.77 -11.74 15.10
N ARG A 40 -18.36 -12.98 14.82
CA ARG A 40 -18.41 -14.08 15.81
C ARG A 40 -17.49 -13.84 16.99
N CYS A 41 -16.29 -13.33 16.76
CA CYS A 41 -15.36 -12.99 17.84
C CYS A 41 -15.99 -12.01 18.82
N LEU A 42 -16.63 -10.95 18.31
CA LEU A 42 -17.33 -9.95 19.13
C LEU A 42 -18.58 -10.52 19.81
N LEU A 43 -19.38 -11.31 19.11
CA LEU A 43 -20.59 -11.95 19.66
C LEU A 43 -20.32 -12.94 20.81
N ASN A 44 -19.06 -13.37 21.02
CA ASN A 44 -18.70 -14.16 22.19
C ASN A 44 -18.69 -13.34 23.51
N ILE A 45 -18.75 -12.01 23.43
CA ILE A 45 -18.88 -11.14 24.60
C ILE A 45 -20.35 -11.11 25.01
N THR A 46 -20.65 -11.51 26.25
CA THR A 46 -22.02 -11.72 26.75
C THR A 46 -22.91 -10.46 26.75
N SER A 47 -22.32 -9.27 26.83
CA SER A 47 -23.04 -7.99 26.77
C SER A 47 -23.50 -7.61 25.37
N ILE A 48 -22.98 -8.25 24.31
CA ILE A 48 -23.30 -7.92 22.93
C ILE A 48 -24.48 -8.76 22.44
N SER A 49 -25.57 -8.09 22.08
CA SER A 49 -26.79 -8.73 21.57
C SER A 49 -26.77 -8.94 20.06
N ALA A 50 -26.09 -8.07 19.31
CA ALA A 50 -25.94 -8.17 17.87
C ALA A 50 -24.69 -7.41 17.40
N CYS A 51 -24.05 -7.88 16.33
CA CYS A 51 -22.88 -7.26 15.75
C CYS A 51 -22.92 -7.37 14.22
N VAL A 52 -22.52 -6.31 13.52
CA VAL A 52 -22.26 -6.31 12.08
C VAL A 52 -20.94 -5.63 11.82
N VAL A 53 -20.08 -6.28 11.04
CA VAL A 53 -18.81 -5.70 10.61
C VAL A 53 -18.88 -5.41 9.13
N MET A 54 -18.42 -4.23 8.73
CA MET A 54 -18.38 -3.85 7.34
C MET A 54 -17.14 -3.05 6.97
N LYS A 55 -16.85 -3.05 5.67
CA LYS A 55 -15.82 -2.21 5.08
C LYS A 55 -16.37 -0.79 4.87
N TRP A 56 -15.67 0.21 5.36
CA TRP A 56 -15.98 1.63 5.15
C TRP A 56 -14.90 2.33 4.35
N ASN A 57 -15.30 3.20 3.40
CA ASN A 57 -14.40 3.97 2.53
C ASN A 57 -13.27 3.16 1.87
N ASN A 58 -13.48 1.87 1.60
CA ASN A 58 -12.50 0.94 1.03
C ASN A 58 -11.23 0.66 1.84
N ASP A 59 -11.04 1.29 2.99
CA ASP A 59 -9.78 1.21 3.74
C ASP A 59 -9.98 0.91 5.24
N HIS A 60 -11.20 0.93 5.76
CA HIS A 60 -11.43 0.71 7.19
C HIS A 60 -12.42 -0.41 7.46
N LEU A 61 -12.21 -1.09 8.59
CA LEU A 61 -13.20 -1.98 9.18
C LEU A 61 -13.97 -1.23 10.27
N VAL A 62 -15.28 -1.32 10.23
CA VAL A 62 -16.19 -0.72 11.22
C VAL A 62 -17.07 -1.82 11.78
N ALA A 63 -17.06 -1.97 13.10
CA ALA A 63 -17.93 -2.88 13.83
C ALA A 63 -19.08 -2.08 14.47
N TYR A 64 -20.30 -2.37 14.05
CA TYR A 64 -21.52 -1.84 14.65
C TYR A 64 -22.05 -2.85 15.66
N ILE A 65 -22.22 -2.42 16.90
CA ILE A 65 -22.46 -3.30 18.04
C ILE A 65 -23.72 -2.84 18.76
N GLN A 66 -24.63 -3.76 19.02
CA GLN A 66 -25.79 -3.53 19.86
C GLN A 66 -25.51 -4.05 21.27
N SER A 67 -25.26 -3.13 22.21
CA SER A 67 -24.95 -3.44 23.60
C SER A 67 -25.46 -2.33 24.53
N SER A 68 -25.83 -2.69 25.75
CA SER A 68 -26.22 -1.75 26.81
C SER A 68 -25.04 -1.31 27.70
N HIS A 69 -24.00 -2.13 27.82
CA HIS A 69 -22.87 -1.91 28.74
C HIS A 69 -21.57 -2.45 28.13
N THR A 70 -20.94 -1.68 27.25
CA THR A 70 -19.61 -2.03 26.73
C THR A 70 -18.84 -0.78 26.38
N ASN A 71 -17.53 -0.82 26.58
CA ASN A 71 -16.61 0.22 26.11
C ASN A 71 -15.83 -0.28 24.89
N GLU A 72 -15.49 0.64 23.98
CA GLU A 72 -14.63 0.39 22.83
C GLU A 72 -13.30 -0.29 23.20
N HIS A 73 -12.71 0.07 24.34
CA HIS A 73 -11.43 -0.50 24.78
C HIS A 73 -11.51 -2.02 24.99
N GLU A 74 -12.53 -2.49 25.72
CA GLU A 74 -12.74 -3.91 25.99
C GLU A 74 -12.99 -4.71 24.70
N LEU A 75 -13.76 -4.14 23.77
CA LEU A 75 -14.03 -4.74 22.46
C LEU A 75 -12.74 -4.92 21.66
N ARG A 76 -11.87 -3.91 21.71
CA ARG A 76 -10.60 -3.91 20.98
C ARG A 76 -9.61 -4.90 21.58
N GLU A 77 -9.46 -4.94 22.91
CA GLU A 77 -8.61 -5.93 23.59
C GLU A 77 -9.08 -7.37 23.35
N HIS A 78 -10.39 -7.59 23.39
CA HIS A 78 -10.96 -8.90 23.06
C HIS A 78 -10.66 -9.31 21.61
N CYS A 79 -10.78 -8.38 20.65
CA CYS A 79 -10.36 -8.64 19.27
C CYS A 79 -8.86 -8.93 19.18
N GLN A 80 -8.00 -8.14 19.84
CA GLN A 80 -6.54 -8.29 19.80
C GLN A 80 -6.06 -9.64 20.33
N SER A 81 -6.75 -10.20 21.32
CA SER A 81 -6.39 -11.51 21.91
C SER A 81 -6.82 -12.71 21.06
N HIS A 82 -7.77 -12.53 20.13
CA HIS A 82 -8.37 -13.63 19.36
C HIS A 82 -8.17 -13.51 17.85
N LEU A 83 -7.88 -12.32 17.33
CA LEU A 83 -7.80 -12.03 15.91
C LEU A 83 -6.43 -11.45 15.53
N PRO A 84 -5.95 -11.70 14.31
CA PRO A 84 -4.73 -11.08 13.81
C PRO A 84 -4.96 -9.56 13.61
N PRO A 85 -3.89 -8.73 13.66
CA PRO A 85 -4.01 -7.27 13.70
C PRO A 85 -4.84 -6.63 12.57
N HIS A 86 -4.78 -7.19 11.37
CA HIS A 86 -5.47 -6.69 10.18
C HIS A 86 -6.98 -6.96 10.17
N MET A 87 -7.46 -7.85 11.05
CA MET A 87 -8.89 -8.15 11.21
C MET A 87 -9.54 -7.32 12.33
N ILE A 88 -8.74 -6.58 13.11
CA ILE A 88 -9.27 -5.75 14.18
C ILE A 88 -9.98 -4.54 13.55
N PRO A 89 -11.26 -4.29 13.89
CA PRO A 89 -11.96 -3.10 13.44
C PRO A 89 -11.21 -1.82 13.81
N SER A 90 -11.11 -0.90 12.85
CA SER A 90 -10.59 0.45 13.11
C SER A 90 -11.57 1.20 14.02
N PHE A 91 -12.87 0.97 13.85
CA PHE A 91 -13.94 1.66 14.58
C PHE A 91 -14.90 0.68 15.23
N PHE A 92 -15.32 1.02 16.45
CA PHE A 92 -16.41 0.36 17.16
C PHE A 92 -17.53 1.37 17.42
N ILE A 93 -18.70 1.14 16.83
CA ILE A 93 -19.86 2.03 16.97
C ILE A 93 -20.93 1.29 17.75
N ILE A 94 -21.16 1.73 18.98
CA ILE A 94 -22.15 1.16 19.88
C ILE A 94 -23.49 1.85 19.64
N LEU A 95 -24.53 1.06 19.39
CA LEU A 95 -25.89 1.52 19.13
C LEU A 95 -26.84 0.84 20.11
N GLU A 96 -27.87 1.56 20.56
CA GLU A 96 -28.95 0.95 21.33
C GLU A 96 -29.69 -0.12 20.53
N LYS A 97 -29.83 0.10 19.22
CA LYS A 97 -30.50 -0.81 18.30
C LYS A 97 -29.93 -0.72 16.89
N LEU A 98 -29.66 -1.86 16.27
CA LEU A 98 -29.28 -1.91 14.85
C LEU A 98 -30.51 -1.66 13.96
N PRO A 99 -30.37 -0.84 12.89
CA PRO A 99 -31.46 -0.61 11.96
C PRO A 99 -31.81 -1.91 11.22
N LEU A 100 -33.09 -2.22 11.13
CA LEU A 100 -33.61 -3.38 10.43
C LEU A 100 -34.42 -2.93 9.21
N ASN A 101 -34.31 -3.68 8.11
CA ASN A 101 -35.17 -3.53 6.95
C ASN A 101 -36.55 -4.17 7.21
N PRO A 102 -37.54 -3.96 6.32
CA PRO A 102 -38.89 -4.53 6.49
C PRO A 102 -38.94 -6.06 6.61
N ASN A 103 -37.89 -6.77 6.16
CA ASN A 103 -37.76 -8.22 6.25
C ASN A 103 -37.06 -8.67 7.55
N GLY A 104 -36.82 -7.78 8.51
CA GLY A 104 -36.18 -8.08 9.78
C GLY A 104 -34.66 -8.35 9.68
N LYS A 105 -34.04 -8.09 8.53
CA LYS A 105 -32.58 -8.16 8.37
C LYS A 105 -31.94 -6.81 8.63
N ILE A 106 -30.68 -6.78 9.04
CA ILE A 106 -29.96 -5.54 9.32
C ILE A 106 -29.82 -4.71 8.05
N ASP A 107 -30.26 -3.46 8.10
CA ASP A 107 -30.15 -2.52 7.00
C ASP A 107 -28.82 -1.77 7.07
N ARG A 108 -27.83 -2.31 6.36
CA ARG A 108 -26.49 -1.74 6.29
C ARG A 108 -26.45 -0.32 5.71
N LYS A 109 -27.48 0.12 4.96
CA LYS A 109 -27.52 1.46 4.37
C LYS A 109 -27.90 2.55 5.38
N LEU A 110 -28.57 2.16 6.47
CA LEU A 110 -29.03 3.07 7.52
C LEU A 110 -28.04 3.13 8.70
N LEU A 111 -26.91 2.43 8.62
CA LEU A 111 -25.87 2.48 9.64
C LEU A 111 -25.20 3.87 9.62
N PRO A 112 -24.99 4.49 10.80
CA PRO A 112 -24.37 5.80 10.86
C PRO A 112 -22.91 5.73 10.38
N PRO A 113 -22.39 6.76 9.70
CA PRO A 113 -21.00 6.78 9.28
C PRO A 113 -20.06 6.83 10.51
N PRO A 114 -18.88 6.19 10.47
CA PRO A 114 -17.86 6.37 11.49
C PRO A 114 -17.42 7.83 11.48
N ASN A 115 -17.51 8.48 12.64
CA ASN A 115 -17.03 9.84 12.77
C ASN A 115 -15.54 9.82 13.14
N PHE A 116 -14.69 10.12 12.15
CA PHE A 116 -13.24 10.15 12.28
C PHE A 116 -12.74 11.19 13.29
N SER A 117 -13.51 12.25 13.57
CA SER A 117 -13.18 13.19 14.65
C SER A 117 -13.55 12.66 16.04
N SER A 118 -14.46 11.69 16.11
CA SER A 118 -14.95 11.13 17.37
C SER A 118 -14.20 9.91 17.89
N ILE A 119 -13.21 9.38 17.12
CA ILE A 119 -12.26 8.35 17.59
C ILE A 119 -11.60 8.76 18.92
N HIS A 120 -11.56 10.07 19.20
CA HIS A 120 -11.00 10.64 20.41
C HIS A 120 -11.99 11.43 21.27
N LEU A 121 -13.29 11.45 20.94
CA LEU A 121 -14.30 12.19 21.72
C LEU A 121 -15.25 11.29 22.51
N THR A 122 -15.34 10.00 22.21
CA THR A 122 -16.26 9.08 22.90
C THR A 122 -15.74 8.58 24.24
N ASN A 123 -14.43 8.70 24.48
CA ASN A 123 -13.85 8.56 25.80
C ASN A 123 -13.20 9.90 26.16
N ASN A 124 -13.45 10.43 27.36
CA ASN A 124 -12.71 11.53 27.99
C ASN A 124 -11.22 11.14 28.21
N ILE A 125 -10.53 10.65 27.19
CA ILE A 125 -9.10 10.43 27.17
C ILE A 125 -8.54 11.74 26.63
N GLU A 126 -7.92 12.52 27.51
CA GLU A 126 -7.20 13.72 27.11
C GLU A 126 -6.25 13.36 25.96
N LEU A 127 -6.42 14.01 24.81
CA LEU A 127 -5.49 13.89 23.70
C LEU A 127 -4.11 14.31 24.20
N LEU A 128 -3.21 13.35 24.40
CA LEU A 128 -1.83 13.65 24.75
C LEU A 128 -1.21 14.46 23.60
N PRO A 129 -0.83 15.73 23.84
CA PRO A 129 -0.20 16.56 22.83
C PRO A 129 1.26 16.15 22.68
N PRO A 130 1.89 16.45 21.52
CA PRO A 130 3.33 16.29 21.37
C PRO A 130 4.09 17.11 22.42
N THR A 131 5.08 16.48 23.05
CA THR A 131 5.83 17.02 24.20
C THR A 131 7.20 17.58 23.82
N ASN A 132 7.73 17.22 22.65
CA ASN A 132 9.02 17.66 22.14
C ASN A 132 8.97 17.94 20.63
N ASP A 133 9.98 18.65 20.10
CA ASP A 133 10.02 19.09 18.70
C ASP A 133 9.99 17.93 17.69
N MET A 134 10.53 16.77 18.07
CA MET A 134 10.50 15.55 17.26
C MET A 134 9.07 15.02 17.13
N GLU A 135 8.36 14.91 18.25
CA GLU A 135 6.94 14.52 18.29
C GLU A 135 6.08 15.52 17.52
N VAL A 136 6.33 16.83 17.64
CA VAL A 136 5.60 17.87 16.87
C VAL A 136 5.78 17.65 15.36
N SER A 137 7.01 17.42 14.92
CA SER A 137 7.32 17.21 13.50
C SER A 137 6.68 15.92 12.96
N ILE A 138 6.77 14.82 13.72
CA ILE A 138 6.16 13.54 13.34
C ILE A 138 4.64 13.62 13.33
N HIS A 139 4.05 14.28 14.34
CA HIS A 139 2.62 14.50 14.45
C HIS A 139 2.07 15.24 13.22
N ARG A 140 2.75 16.31 12.78
CA ARG A 140 2.42 17.01 11.53
C ARG A 140 2.41 16.07 10.32
N ILE A 141 3.45 15.25 10.16
CA ILE A 141 3.53 14.29 9.05
C ILE A 141 2.37 13.29 9.08
N TRP A 142 2.00 12.79 10.26
CA TRP A 142 0.85 11.89 10.40
C TRP A 142 -0.46 12.58 10.03
N CYS A 143 -0.72 13.76 10.58
CA CYS A 143 -1.92 14.54 10.27
C CYS A 143 -2.07 14.79 8.76
N GLU A 144 -0.98 15.11 8.06
CA GLU A 144 -0.98 15.28 6.59
C GLU A 144 -1.33 13.98 5.83
N ILE A 145 -0.74 12.85 6.25
CA ILE A 145 -0.94 11.56 5.57
C ILE A 145 -2.34 11.02 5.80
N PHE A 146 -2.83 11.09 7.04
CA PHE A 146 -4.16 10.61 7.44
C PHE A 146 -5.26 11.63 7.14
N LYS A 147 -4.91 12.87 6.79
CA LYS A 147 -5.85 14.00 6.61
C LYS A 147 -6.72 14.23 7.85
N LEU A 148 -6.09 14.15 9.02
CA LEU A 148 -6.71 14.38 10.32
C LEU A 148 -6.20 15.71 10.90
N ASN A 149 -7.04 16.38 11.69
CA ASN A 149 -6.66 17.65 12.32
C ASN A 149 -5.75 17.44 13.54
N GLN A 150 -6.02 16.39 14.32
CA GLN A 150 -5.28 16.09 15.54
C GLN A 150 -5.31 14.59 15.80
N ILE A 151 -4.17 14.06 16.24
CA ILE A 151 -3.95 12.66 16.64
C ILE A 151 -3.24 12.69 18.00
N SER A 152 -3.57 11.79 18.92
CA SER A 152 -2.81 11.69 20.17
C SER A 152 -1.48 10.96 19.94
N ILE A 153 -0.42 11.35 20.64
CA ILE A 153 0.92 10.82 20.38
C ILE A 153 1.10 9.33 20.74
N ASP A 154 0.24 8.78 21.60
CA ASP A 154 0.17 7.37 21.97
C ASP A 154 -0.73 6.53 21.04
N THR A 155 -1.39 7.18 20.08
CA THR A 155 -2.33 6.51 19.18
C THR A 155 -1.58 5.52 18.30
N ASN A 156 -2.05 4.27 18.33
CA ASN A 156 -1.55 3.21 17.47
C ASN A 156 -1.99 3.47 16.02
N ILE A 157 -1.05 3.54 15.08
CA ILE A 157 -1.32 3.85 13.68
C ILE A 157 -2.38 2.92 13.07
N PHE A 158 -2.42 1.65 13.46
CA PHE A 158 -3.34 0.66 12.90
C PHE A 158 -4.79 0.87 13.37
N THR A 159 -5.00 1.53 14.52
CA THR A 159 -6.37 1.81 15.00
C THR A 159 -7.04 2.91 14.18
N ILE A 160 -6.25 3.86 13.66
CA ILE A 160 -6.72 4.93 12.76
C ILE A 160 -6.67 4.53 11.26
N GLY A 161 -6.53 3.23 10.97
CA GLY A 161 -6.51 2.70 9.59
C GLY A 161 -5.15 2.78 8.89
N GLY A 162 -4.07 2.90 9.66
CA GLY A 162 -2.71 2.69 9.18
C GLY A 162 -2.54 1.30 8.58
N HIS A 163 -1.75 1.21 7.51
CA HIS A 163 -1.39 -0.05 6.87
C HIS A 163 0.02 0.03 6.31
N SER A 164 0.51 -1.08 5.74
CA SER A 164 1.90 -1.22 5.31
C SER A 164 2.37 -0.13 4.33
N LEU A 165 1.53 0.23 3.36
CA LEU A 165 1.85 1.32 2.43
C LEU A 165 1.92 2.69 3.12
N LEU A 166 1.07 2.99 4.12
CA LEU A 166 1.15 4.24 4.88
C LEU A 166 2.41 4.29 5.75
N ILE A 167 2.78 3.15 6.36
CA ILE A 167 4.05 3.03 7.09
C ILE A 167 5.24 3.23 6.15
N MET A 168 5.17 2.71 4.92
CA MET A 168 6.22 2.93 3.92
C MET A 168 6.32 4.41 3.50
N GLN A 169 5.19 5.09 3.36
CA GLN A 169 5.15 6.53 3.08
C GLN A 169 5.72 7.35 4.25
N LEU A 170 5.34 7.02 5.49
CA LEU A 170 5.90 7.61 6.70
C LEU A 170 7.41 7.40 6.77
N PHE A 171 7.85 6.17 6.58
CA PHE A 171 9.27 5.81 6.56
C PHE A 171 10.08 6.66 5.58
N HIS A 172 9.55 6.85 4.37
CA HIS A 172 10.22 7.69 3.36
C HIS A 172 10.18 9.18 3.72
N ARG A 173 9.04 9.69 4.23
CA ARG A 173 8.90 11.07 4.72
C ARG A 173 9.87 11.37 5.84
N TYR A 174 10.03 10.45 6.81
CA TYR A 174 10.98 10.60 7.91
C TYR A 174 12.43 10.68 7.42
N LYS A 175 12.81 9.83 6.46
CA LYS A 175 14.16 9.88 5.86
C LYS A 175 14.47 11.23 5.22
N ILE A 176 13.49 11.83 4.55
CA ILE A 176 13.66 13.13 3.91
C ILE A 176 13.69 14.25 4.96
N GLU A 177 12.70 14.29 5.85
CA GLU A 177 12.53 15.38 6.84
C GLU A 177 13.68 15.45 7.84
N PHE A 178 14.13 14.30 8.34
CA PHE A 178 15.16 14.21 9.38
C PHE A 178 16.53 13.84 8.82
N HIS A 179 16.70 13.86 7.50
CA HIS A 179 17.96 13.53 6.81
C HIS A 179 18.58 12.20 7.25
N LEU A 180 17.74 11.17 7.47
CA LEU A 180 18.19 9.87 7.94
C LEU A 180 18.80 9.05 6.81
N GLU A 181 19.92 8.40 7.09
CA GLU A 181 20.55 7.47 6.16
C GLU A 181 19.71 6.21 5.89
N ILE A 182 20.09 5.45 4.87
CA ILE A 182 19.31 4.31 4.38
C ILE A 182 19.16 3.20 5.45
N ASN A 183 20.14 3.04 6.33
CA ASN A 183 20.23 1.91 7.27
C ASN A 183 19.99 2.27 8.75
N THR A 184 19.71 3.54 9.05
CA THR A 184 19.62 4.01 10.45
C THR A 184 18.23 3.79 11.06
N LEU A 185 17.19 3.78 10.22
CA LEU A 185 15.82 3.47 10.63
C LEU A 185 15.37 2.15 10.02
N SER A 186 14.99 1.20 10.87
CA SER A 186 14.39 -0.07 10.44
C SER A 186 12.89 0.10 10.27
N ILE A 187 12.37 -0.21 9.08
CA ILE A 187 10.93 -0.20 8.87
C ILE A 187 10.20 -1.21 9.77
N SER A 188 10.84 -2.34 10.09
CA SER A 188 10.29 -3.34 11.01
C SER A 188 10.02 -2.75 12.39
N ASN A 189 10.89 -1.85 12.87
CA ASN A 189 10.73 -1.22 14.18
C ASN A 189 9.52 -0.27 14.19
N LEU A 190 9.23 0.40 13.08
CA LEU A 190 8.02 1.23 12.94
C LEU A 190 6.73 0.39 13.00
N PHE A 191 6.75 -0.84 12.44
CA PHE A 191 5.62 -1.75 12.58
C PHE A 191 5.44 -2.25 14.01
N GLN A 192 6.53 -2.55 14.72
CA GLN A 192 6.51 -3.07 16.08
C GLN A 192 6.14 -2.02 17.12
N HIS A 193 6.48 -0.76 16.87
CA HIS A 193 6.23 0.36 17.77
C HIS A 193 5.39 1.44 17.10
N PRO A 194 4.08 1.20 16.91
CA PRO A 194 3.24 1.92 15.97
C PRO A 194 2.66 3.24 16.51
N THR A 195 3.37 3.99 17.35
CA THR A 195 2.88 5.27 17.90
C THR A 195 3.85 6.40 17.62
N ILE A 196 3.37 7.65 17.67
CA ILE A 196 4.20 8.84 17.44
C ILE A 196 5.33 8.91 18.49
N ILE A 197 5.03 8.62 19.76
CA ILE A 197 6.04 8.56 20.84
C ILE A 197 7.19 7.64 20.45
N HIS A 198 6.87 6.41 20.07
CA HIS A 198 7.91 5.44 19.75
C HIS A 198 8.66 5.77 18.46
N HIS A 199 7.95 6.27 17.43
CA HIS A 199 8.61 6.72 16.21
C HIS A 199 9.60 7.86 16.49
N ALA A 200 9.22 8.82 17.35
CA ALA A 200 10.08 9.92 17.77
C ALA A 200 11.35 9.40 18.47
N GLN A 201 11.20 8.45 19.40
CA GLN A 201 12.33 7.83 20.09
C GLN A 201 13.26 7.09 19.12
N LEU A 202 12.71 6.28 18.22
CA LEU A 202 13.48 5.54 17.22
C LEU A 202 14.25 6.48 16.29
N ILE A 203 13.61 7.56 15.84
CA ILE A 203 14.25 8.56 14.98
C ILE A 203 15.35 9.31 15.75
N GLN A 204 15.09 9.74 16.99
CA GLN A 204 16.09 10.41 17.82
C GLN A 204 17.32 9.52 18.06
N GLN A 205 17.12 8.24 18.35
CA GLN A 205 18.21 7.27 18.47
C GLN A 205 19.00 7.14 17.18
N SER A 206 18.31 7.09 16.03
CA SER A 206 18.95 6.99 14.72
C SER A 206 19.80 8.22 14.37
N ILE A 207 19.36 9.43 14.77
CA ILE A 207 20.11 10.69 14.58
C ILE A 207 21.36 10.72 15.46
N ASN A 208 21.26 10.28 16.71
CA ASN A 208 22.40 10.24 17.63
C ASN A 208 23.51 9.29 17.13
N ILE A 209 23.15 8.22 16.42
CA ILE A 209 24.12 7.30 15.79
C ILE A 209 24.84 7.99 14.63
N ILE A 210 24.14 8.78 13.81
CA ILE A 210 24.71 9.51 12.66
C ILE A 210 25.79 10.50 13.11
N HIS A 211 25.61 11.19 14.24
CA HIS A 211 26.61 12.11 14.80
C HIS A 211 27.92 11.45 15.27
N THR A 212 28.00 10.12 15.30
CA THR A 212 29.22 9.37 15.69
C THR A 212 29.96 8.75 14.51
N LEU A 213 29.40 8.83 13.30
CA LEU A 213 29.99 8.32 12.08
C LEU A 213 30.26 9.50 11.14
N ASP A 214 31.44 10.11 11.30
CA ASP A 214 31.98 11.02 10.29
C ASP A 214 32.01 10.33 8.92
N ASP A 215 31.53 11.07 7.91
CA ASP A 215 31.68 10.86 6.46
C ASP A 215 31.51 9.41 5.95
N TYR A 216 30.32 9.10 5.42
CA TYR A 216 30.19 8.06 4.39
C TYR A 216 29.64 8.59 3.06
N PRO A 217 30.38 8.40 1.95
CA PRO A 217 30.10 9.04 0.67
C PRO A 217 29.10 8.22 -0.16
N TRP A 218 27.93 7.89 0.37
CA TRP A 218 26.86 7.33 -0.47
C TRP A 218 26.09 8.45 -1.19
N SER A 219 26.83 9.28 -1.92
CA SER A 219 26.30 9.87 -3.14
C SER A 219 25.67 8.75 -3.98
N THR A 220 24.59 9.04 -4.71
CA THR A 220 24.10 8.15 -5.77
C THR A 220 25.29 7.72 -6.59
N LEU A 221 25.79 6.49 -6.35
CA LEU A 221 26.85 5.94 -7.16
C LEU A 221 26.28 5.95 -8.57
N HIS A 222 26.83 6.80 -9.43
CA HIS A 222 26.65 6.68 -10.86
C HIS A 222 27.38 5.40 -11.25
N ILE A 223 26.73 4.27 -10.98
CA ILE A 223 27.24 2.95 -11.27
C ILE A 223 27.15 2.79 -12.78
N VAL A 224 28.24 3.14 -13.46
CA VAL A 224 28.41 2.87 -14.88
C VAL A 224 28.58 1.35 -15.08
N LEU A 225 29.31 0.69 -14.20
CA LEU A 225 29.60 -0.74 -14.27
C LEU A 225 29.56 -1.38 -12.87
N ALA A 226 28.73 -2.40 -12.67
CA ALA A 226 28.74 -3.20 -11.44
C ALA A 226 28.23 -4.61 -11.66
N ARG A 227 28.35 -5.44 -10.63
CA ARG A 227 27.63 -6.71 -10.56
C ARG A 227 26.12 -6.48 -10.63
N ALA A 228 25.43 -7.36 -11.35
CA ALA A 228 23.97 -7.41 -11.34
C ALA A 228 23.45 -7.77 -9.94
N SER A 229 22.29 -7.23 -9.57
CA SER A 229 21.57 -7.71 -8.38
C SER A 229 21.14 -9.16 -8.55
N PHE A 230 20.94 -9.90 -7.46
CA PHE A 230 20.45 -11.28 -7.52
C PHE A 230 19.16 -11.45 -8.33
N ALA A 231 18.27 -10.45 -8.29
CA ALA A 231 17.05 -10.46 -9.09
C ALA A 231 17.34 -10.33 -10.60
N GLN A 232 18.27 -9.44 -10.98
CA GLN A 232 18.73 -9.29 -12.36
C GLN A 232 19.47 -10.54 -12.84
N GLU A 233 20.36 -11.13 -12.03
CA GLU A 233 21.07 -12.37 -12.34
C GLU A 233 20.08 -13.50 -12.67
N ARG A 234 19.05 -13.68 -11.82
CA ARG A 234 18.02 -14.71 -12.02
C ARG A 234 17.26 -14.52 -13.33
N ILE A 235 16.80 -13.30 -13.62
CA ILE A 235 16.03 -13.00 -14.83
C ILE A 235 16.90 -13.23 -16.07
N TYR A 236 18.14 -12.76 -16.05
CA TYR A 236 19.08 -12.91 -17.15
C TYR A 236 19.39 -14.39 -17.45
N LEU A 237 19.69 -15.20 -16.42
CA LEU A 237 19.95 -16.63 -16.60
C LEU A 237 18.74 -17.39 -17.13
N ASP A 238 17.55 -17.11 -16.59
CA ASP A 238 16.30 -17.74 -17.05
C ASP A 238 16.02 -17.39 -18.52
N GLU A 239 16.31 -16.15 -18.93
CA GLU A 239 16.25 -15.72 -20.33
C GLU A 239 17.25 -16.48 -21.22
N GLN A 240 18.53 -16.56 -20.84
CA GLN A 240 19.57 -17.27 -21.62
C GLN A 240 19.29 -18.77 -21.78
N ILE A 241 18.82 -19.44 -20.72
CA ILE A 241 18.42 -20.87 -20.76
C ILE A 241 17.22 -21.07 -21.70
N ARG A 242 16.27 -20.15 -21.72
CA ARG A 242 15.10 -20.23 -22.60
C ARG A 242 15.45 -19.93 -24.06
N PHE A 243 16.37 -19.01 -24.32
CA PHE A 243 16.87 -18.75 -25.67
C PHE A 243 17.58 -19.95 -26.28
N SER A 244 18.43 -20.65 -25.51
CA SER A 244 19.16 -21.82 -26.00
C SER A 244 18.27 -23.04 -26.29
N SER A 245 17.08 -23.12 -25.67
CA SER A 245 16.18 -24.28 -25.79
C SER A 245 15.19 -24.21 -26.97
N ASN A 246 15.27 -23.21 -27.86
CA ASN A 246 14.43 -23.06 -29.06
C ASN A 246 12.89 -23.18 -28.83
N LYS A 247 12.42 -23.01 -27.59
CA LYS A 247 10.99 -23.04 -27.25
C LYS A 247 10.39 -21.65 -27.45
N THR A 248 9.93 -21.38 -28.67
CA THR A 248 9.34 -20.10 -29.12
C THR A 248 8.21 -19.60 -28.20
N MET A 249 7.50 -20.51 -27.53
CA MET A 249 6.33 -20.19 -26.69
C MET A 249 6.66 -19.53 -25.34
N MET A 250 7.95 -19.44 -24.94
CA MET A 250 8.35 -18.88 -23.64
C MET A 250 9.23 -17.62 -23.73
N LYS A 251 9.43 -17.05 -24.92
CA LYS A 251 10.37 -15.92 -25.13
C LYS A 251 9.99 -14.61 -24.44
N ASN A 252 8.73 -14.43 -24.00
CA ASN A 252 8.22 -13.15 -23.50
C ASN A 252 7.66 -13.21 -22.06
N MET A 253 8.04 -14.18 -21.23
CA MET A 253 7.43 -14.35 -19.89
C MET A 253 7.62 -13.15 -18.94
N TYR A 254 8.71 -12.40 -19.10
CA TYR A 254 9.00 -11.22 -18.27
C TYR A 254 8.77 -9.90 -18.99
N VAL A 255 8.16 -9.92 -20.18
CA VAL A 255 7.74 -8.71 -20.88
C VAL A 255 6.50 -8.17 -20.18
N ILE A 256 6.53 -6.89 -19.77
CA ILE A 256 5.41 -6.20 -19.15
C ILE A 256 4.83 -5.21 -20.18
N PRO A 257 3.91 -5.63 -21.06
CA PRO A 257 3.30 -4.73 -22.03
C PRO A 257 2.35 -3.77 -21.32
N LEU A 258 2.58 -2.46 -21.46
CA LEU A 258 1.69 -1.41 -20.98
C LEU A 258 0.95 -0.79 -22.16
N LEU A 259 -0.37 -0.96 -22.21
CA LEU A 259 -1.23 -0.37 -23.24
C LEU A 259 -2.07 0.75 -22.63
N TYR A 260 -1.94 1.95 -23.20
CA TYR A 260 -2.74 3.11 -22.80
C TYR A 260 -3.66 3.53 -23.93
N ARG A 261 -4.98 3.53 -23.69
CA ARG A 261 -5.94 4.13 -24.60
C ARG A 261 -6.17 5.58 -24.20
N ILE A 262 -5.65 6.50 -24.99
CA ILE A 262 -5.87 7.93 -24.78
C ILE A 262 -7.12 8.34 -25.58
N SER A 263 -8.28 8.32 -24.92
CA SER A 263 -9.53 8.81 -25.52
C SER A 263 -9.53 10.34 -25.47
N SER A 264 -9.06 10.99 -26.53
CA SER A 264 -9.19 12.44 -26.63
C SER A 264 -10.59 12.83 -27.11
N MET A 265 -11.29 13.69 -26.36
CA MET A 265 -12.21 14.65 -26.96
C MET A 265 -11.35 15.80 -27.49
N LYS A 266 -11.14 15.83 -28.81
CA LYS A 266 -10.34 16.79 -29.62
C LYS A 266 -8.87 16.36 -29.88
N ASN A 267 -8.60 15.97 -31.11
CA ASN A 267 -7.30 16.02 -31.80
C ASN A 267 -6.51 17.25 -31.28
N ASP A 268 -5.30 17.17 -30.71
CA ASP A 268 -4.10 16.56 -31.24
C ASP A 268 -3.18 16.08 -30.10
N ILE A 269 -2.91 14.77 -30.03
CA ILE A 269 -1.73 14.29 -29.30
C ILE A 269 -0.53 14.51 -30.21
N SER A 270 0.28 15.52 -29.89
CA SER A 270 1.55 15.73 -30.59
C SER A 270 2.49 14.54 -30.33
N ILE A 271 2.71 13.73 -31.37
CA ILE A 271 3.64 12.60 -31.36
C ILE A 271 5.05 13.08 -31.00
N THR A 272 5.46 14.25 -31.48
CA THR A 272 6.77 14.85 -31.19
C THR A 272 6.94 15.15 -29.69
N ARG A 273 5.91 15.71 -29.02
CA ARG A 273 5.96 15.90 -27.55
C ARG A 273 6.02 14.57 -26.80
N LEU A 274 5.26 13.57 -27.25
CA LEU A 274 5.26 12.24 -26.63
C LEU A 274 6.65 11.59 -26.74
N HIS A 275 7.29 11.70 -27.90
CA HIS A 275 8.66 11.24 -28.13
C HIS A 275 9.65 11.92 -27.17
N HIS A 276 9.62 13.25 -27.08
CA HIS A 276 10.47 13.99 -26.13
C HIS A 276 10.22 13.60 -24.67
N ALA A 277 8.97 13.33 -24.29
CA ALA A 277 8.63 12.89 -22.94
C ALA A 277 9.25 11.51 -22.64
N PHE A 278 9.12 10.54 -23.55
CA PHE A 278 9.76 9.23 -23.40
C PHE A 278 11.29 9.33 -23.36
N GLN A 279 11.87 10.14 -24.26
CA GLN A 279 13.32 10.36 -24.27
C GLN A 279 13.80 10.98 -22.95
N SER A 280 13.06 11.95 -22.39
CA SER A 280 13.39 12.56 -21.10
C SER A 280 13.38 11.54 -19.96
N VAL A 281 12.42 10.60 -19.97
CA VAL A 281 12.33 9.52 -18.96
C VAL A 281 13.51 8.55 -19.11
N ILE A 282 13.85 8.12 -20.32
CA ILE A 282 15.00 7.22 -20.58
C ILE A 282 16.32 7.88 -20.18
N THR A 283 16.49 9.16 -20.50
CA THR A 283 17.68 9.94 -20.09
C THR A 283 17.79 10.03 -18.57
N LYS A 284 16.68 10.32 -17.87
CA LYS A 284 16.64 10.49 -16.41
C LYS A 284 16.89 9.19 -15.64
N HIS A 285 16.44 8.05 -16.14
CA HIS A 285 16.47 6.78 -15.40
C HIS A 285 17.49 5.79 -15.99
N ASN A 286 18.63 5.62 -15.30
CA ASN A 286 19.74 4.73 -15.71
C ASN A 286 19.29 3.30 -16.07
N ILE A 287 18.31 2.75 -15.34
CA ILE A 287 17.83 1.37 -15.55
C ILE A 287 17.25 1.14 -16.95
N LEU A 288 16.69 2.18 -17.59
CA LEU A 288 16.15 2.10 -18.96
C LEU A 288 17.26 2.09 -20.03
N ARG A 289 18.51 2.33 -19.62
CA ARG A 289 19.71 2.33 -20.45
C ARG A 289 20.73 1.29 -19.99
N THR A 290 20.31 0.37 -19.12
CA THR A 290 21.19 -0.65 -18.56
C THR A 290 21.14 -1.91 -19.39
N VAL A 291 22.31 -2.41 -19.77
CA VAL A 291 22.49 -3.71 -20.43
C VAL A 291 23.11 -4.71 -19.45
N LEU A 292 22.72 -5.97 -19.57
CA LEU A 292 23.25 -7.08 -18.79
C LEU A 292 24.08 -8.01 -19.70
N TYR A 293 25.26 -8.40 -19.26
CA TYR A 293 26.08 -9.38 -19.96
C TYR A 293 26.97 -10.18 -19.00
N ILE A 294 27.39 -11.36 -19.45
CA ILE A 294 28.34 -12.20 -18.70
C ILE A 294 29.75 -11.65 -18.94
N ASN A 295 30.50 -11.42 -17.88
CA ASN A 295 31.92 -11.11 -17.98
C ASN A 295 32.73 -12.40 -18.10
N ASP A 296 33.43 -12.55 -19.23
CA ASP A 296 34.16 -13.76 -19.61
C ASP A 296 35.26 -14.17 -18.61
N THR A 297 35.76 -13.25 -17.79
CA THR A 297 36.84 -13.53 -16.84
C THR A 297 36.37 -14.27 -15.60
N ASN A 298 35.19 -13.95 -15.08
CA ASN A 298 34.72 -14.44 -13.77
C ASN A 298 33.34 -15.13 -13.83
N GLY A 299 32.68 -15.17 -14.99
CA GLY A 299 31.33 -15.71 -15.16
C GLY A 299 30.23 -14.88 -14.47
N ASN A 300 30.60 -13.75 -13.86
CA ASN A 300 29.65 -12.85 -13.19
C ASN A 300 28.83 -12.09 -14.23
N ILE A 301 27.54 -11.90 -13.93
CA ILE A 301 26.67 -11.05 -14.72
C ILE A 301 26.88 -9.60 -14.27
N ILE A 302 27.21 -8.76 -15.23
CA ILE A 302 27.50 -7.34 -15.04
C ILE A 302 26.35 -6.52 -15.59
N GLN A 303 25.98 -5.47 -14.85
CA GLN A 303 25.14 -4.38 -15.33
C GLN A 303 26.03 -3.22 -15.79
N HIS A 304 25.74 -2.72 -16.99
CA HIS A 304 26.42 -1.56 -17.57
C HIS A 304 25.38 -0.53 -18.00
N CYS A 305 25.45 0.66 -17.41
CA CYS A 305 24.62 1.79 -17.83
C CYS A 305 25.25 2.46 -19.06
N LEU A 306 24.58 2.40 -20.21
CA LEU A 306 24.98 3.12 -21.42
C LEU A 306 24.78 4.62 -21.26
N ASP A 307 25.45 5.43 -22.08
CA ASP A 307 25.31 6.89 -22.08
C ASP A 307 23.89 7.37 -22.42
N ALA A 308 23.58 8.61 -22.02
CA ALA A 308 22.25 9.20 -22.20
C ALA A 308 21.89 9.53 -23.66
N ASN A 309 22.84 9.42 -24.58
CA ASN A 309 22.69 9.77 -26.00
C ASN A 309 22.01 8.66 -26.81
N ILE A 310 21.01 7.97 -26.23
CA ILE A 310 20.20 7.00 -26.96
C ILE A 310 19.13 7.77 -27.72
N ILE A 311 19.31 7.85 -29.05
CA ILE A 311 18.32 8.44 -29.94
C ILE A 311 17.32 7.33 -30.31
N LEU A 312 16.09 7.46 -29.81
CA LEU A 312 14.97 6.65 -30.30
C LEU A 312 14.63 7.13 -31.70
N ASN A 313 14.95 6.35 -32.74
CA ASN A 313 14.45 6.60 -34.08
C ASN A 313 13.07 5.95 -34.26
N ASP A 314 12.34 6.35 -35.31
CA ASP A 314 11.00 5.82 -35.60
C ASP A 314 11.01 4.31 -35.87
N ASP A 315 12.15 3.76 -36.30
CA ASP A 315 12.32 2.33 -36.54
C ASP A 315 12.40 1.52 -35.24
N HIS A 316 12.99 2.07 -34.18
CA HIS A 316 12.96 1.49 -32.83
C HIS A 316 11.53 1.43 -32.29
N MET A 317 10.71 2.47 -32.51
CA MET A 317 9.32 2.47 -32.04
C MET A 317 8.47 1.42 -32.79
N LYS A 318 8.69 1.27 -34.09
CA LYS A 318 8.00 0.25 -34.91
C LYS A 318 8.40 -1.18 -34.55
N SER A 319 9.67 -1.44 -34.23
CA SER A 319 10.15 -2.79 -33.91
C SER A 319 9.67 -3.34 -32.56
N TYR A 320 9.33 -2.46 -31.60
CA TYR A 320 8.77 -2.85 -30.28
C TYR A 320 7.24 -2.77 -30.19
N GLY A 321 6.54 -2.63 -31.33
CA GLY A 321 5.07 -2.71 -31.36
C GLY A 321 4.34 -1.46 -30.90
N PHE A 322 5.00 -0.28 -30.91
CA PHE A 322 4.29 0.99 -30.77
C PHE A 322 3.57 1.32 -32.08
N THR A 323 2.40 0.71 -32.29
CA THR A 323 1.47 1.11 -33.34
C THR A 323 0.61 2.25 -32.80
N VAL A 324 0.79 3.46 -33.34
CA VAL A 324 -0.26 4.49 -33.26
C VAL A 324 -1.39 3.99 -34.17
N VAL A 325 -2.41 3.40 -33.57
CA VAL A 325 -3.63 3.04 -34.29
C VAL A 325 -4.49 4.31 -34.31
N ASN A 326 -4.56 4.95 -35.48
CA ASN A 326 -5.48 6.07 -35.73
C ASN A 326 -6.92 5.59 -35.79
#